data_AF-A0AAE8N980-F1
#
_entry.id   AF-A0AAE8N980-F1
#
_cell.length_a   1.000
_cell.length_b   1.000
_cell.length_c   1.000
_cell.angle_alpha   90.00
_cell.angle_beta   90.00
_cell.angle_gamma   90.00
#
_symmetry.space_group_name_H-M   'P 1'
#
loop_
_entity.id
_entity.type
_entity.pdbx_description
1 polymer ?
#
loop_
_entity_poly.entity_id
_entity_poly.type
_entity_poly.pdbx_seq_one_letter_code
_entity_poly.pdbx_strand_id
1 'polypeptide(L)' 'MTEAPKRAIQFEAAIQADTPQSLADALTDMAALIAAGEMPVRSIGGGVYTSHHCTLIVSDHPTHEEYVEQLNNYLKAVR' A
#
# COMPACT_ATOMS: atom_id res chain seq x y z
N MET A 1 17.67 -16.08 9.42
CA MET A 1 16.56 -16.27 8.47
C MET A 1 16.65 -15.14 7.47
N THR A 2 16.66 -15.46 6.17
CA THR A 2 16.57 -14.44 5.12
C THR A 2 15.15 -13.86 5.16
N GLU A 3 14.98 -12.55 5.11
CA GLU A 3 13.67 -11.90 5.02
C GLU A 3 13.21 -11.93 3.55
N ALA A 4 11.91 -12.11 3.30
CA ALA A 4 11.38 -12.03 1.94
C ALA A 4 11.54 -10.61 1.39
N PRO A 5 11.91 -10.44 0.11
CA PRO A 5 12.07 -9.12 -0.48
C PRO A 5 10.75 -8.35 -0.47
N LYS A 6 10.82 -7.05 -0.20
CA LYS A 6 9.66 -6.15 -0.19
C LYS A 6 9.53 -5.44 -1.53
N ARG A 7 8.30 -5.14 -1.94
CA ARG A 7 8.04 -4.32 -3.14
C ARG A 7 8.33 -2.85 -2.83
N ALA A 8 8.67 -2.07 -3.86
CA ALA A 8 8.90 -0.63 -3.75
C ALA A 8 7.67 0.16 -3.28
N ILE A 9 6.47 -0.32 -3.61
CA ILE A 9 5.21 0.32 -3.25
C ILE A 9 4.40 -0.63 -2.36
N GLN A 10 4.01 -0.15 -1.18
CA GLN A 10 3.16 -0.87 -0.24
C GLN A 10 2.12 0.10 0.34
N PHE A 11 0.86 -0.31 0.28
CA PHE A 11 -0.25 0.44 0.85
C PHE A 11 -1.01 -0.46 1.84
N GLU A 12 -1.17 0.03 3.07
CA GLU A 12 -1.91 -0.64 4.13
C GLU A 12 -2.97 0.32 4.66
N ALA A 13 -4.22 -0.11 4.71
CA ALA A 13 -5.32 0.70 5.20
C ALA A 13 -6.28 -0.12 6.07
N ALA A 14 -6.70 0.48 7.19
CA ALA A 14 -7.87 0.08 7.94
C ALA A 14 -8.94 1.14 7.73
N ILE A 15 -10.10 0.76 7.21
CA ILE A 15 -11.20 1.66 6.88
C ILE A 15 -12.47 1.16 7.55
N GLN A 16 -13.16 2.05 8.25
CA GLN A 16 -14.52 1.83 8.74
C GLN A 16 -15.49 2.65 7.90
N ALA A 17 -16.63 2.07 7.56
CA ALA A 17 -17.65 2.72 6.75
C ALA A 17 -19.04 2.20 7.13
N ASP A 18 -20.04 3.07 7.04
CA ASP A 18 -21.42 2.72 7.38
C ASP A 18 -22.09 1.82 6.32
N THR A 19 -21.63 1.91 5.07
CA THR A 19 -22.16 1.10 3.96
C THR A 19 -21.05 0.65 3.01
N PRO A 20 -21.29 -0.41 2.20
CA PRO A 20 -20.36 -0.81 1.14
C PRO A 20 -20.09 0.29 0.12
N GLN A 21 -21.09 1.12 -0.20
CA GLN A 21 -20.92 2.24 -1.14
C GLN A 21 -19.95 3.28 -0.55
N SER A 22 -20.13 3.65 0.72
CA SER A 22 -19.23 4.59 1.41
C SER A 22 -17.79 4.08 1.48
N LEU A 23 -17.59 2.76 1.64
CA LEU A 23 -16.26 2.16 1.57
C LEU A 23 -15.66 2.25 0.16
N ALA A 24 -16.46 1.97 -0.88
CA ALA A 24 -16.01 2.04 -2.27
C ALA A 24 -15.61 3.47 -2.68
N ASP A 25 -16.39 4.46 -2.24
CA ASP A 25 -16.10 5.88 -2.48
C ASP A 25 -14.78 6.27 -1.81
N ALA A 26 -14.59 5.90 -0.53
CA ALA A 26 -13.34 6.18 0.20
C ALA A 26 -12.11 5.52 -0.45
N LEU A 27 -12.22 4.28 -0.94
CA LEU A 27 -11.14 3.62 -1.68
C LEU A 27 -10.83 4.31 -3.01
N THR A 28 -11.86 4.81 -3.69
CA THR A 28 -11.71 5.55 -4.96
C THR A 28 -10.98 6.87 -4.74
N ASP A 29 -11.35 7.62 -3.71
CA ASP A 29 -10.67 8.86 -3.33
C ASP A 29 -9.20 8.62 -2.96
N MET A 30 -8.93 7.58 -2.17
CA MET A 30 -7.55 7.20 -1.83
C MET A 30 -6.74 6.81 -3.07
N ALA A 31 -7.32 6.06 -4.00
CA ALA A 31 -6.66 5.70 -5.25
C ALA A 31 -6.31 6.95 -6.08
N ALA A 32 -7.21 7.94 -6.15
CA ALA A 32 -6.95 9.21 -6.81
C ALA A 32 -5.79 9.99 -6.16
N LEU A 33 -5.75 10.08 -4.82
CA LEU A 33 -4.67 10.74 -4.09
C LEU A 33 -3.32 10.03 -4.27
N ILE A 34 -3.31 8.69 -4.30
CA ILE A 34 -2.10 7.90 -4.55
C ILE A 34 -1.59 8.17 -5.98
N ALA A 35 -2.48 8.14 -6.97
CA ALA A 35 -2.12 8.39 -8.37
C ALA A 35 -1.60 9.81 -8.59
N ALA A 36 -2.11 10.80 -7.83
CA ALA A 36 -1.63 12.17 -7.87
C ALA A 36 -0.31 12.39 -7.10
N GLY A 37 0.17 11.40 -6.33
CA GLY A 37 1.33 11.57 -5.44
C GLY A 37 1.06 12.46 -4.23
N GLU A 38 -0.22 12.68 -3.89
CA GLU A 38 -0.66 13.58 -2.82
C GLU A 38 -0.98 12.83 -1.53
N MET A 39 -1.05 11.50 -1.58
CA MET A 39 -1.32 10.67 -0.41
C MET A 39 -0.11 10.71 0.56
N PRO A 40 -0.29 11.15 1.82
CA PRO A 40 0.81 11.20 2.77
C PRO A 40 1.22 9.79 3.22
N VAL A 41 2.48 9.65 3.65
CA VAL A 41 3.05 8.38 4.16
C VAL A 41 2.21 7.77 5.27
N ARG A 42 1.60 8.61 6.12
CA ARG A 42 0.58 8.21 7.09
C ARG A 42 -0.60 9.16 6.98
N SER A 43 -1.80 8.62 6.85
CA SER A 43 -3.05 9.39 6.85
C SER A 43 -3.99 8.83 7.90
N ILE A 44 -4.49 9.71 8.76
CA ILE A 44 -5.62 9.42 9.64
C ILE A 44 -6.69 10.44 9.29
N GLY A 45 -7.86 9.98 8.88
CA GLY A 45 -8.90 10.87 8.39
C GLY A 45 -10.25 10.17 8.31
N GLY A 46 -11.20 10.82 7.67
CA GLY A 46 -12.53 10.29 7.51
C GLY A 46 -13.50 11.32 6.94
N GLY A 47 -14.57 10.82 6.33
CA GLY A 47 -15.75 11.61 5.98
C GLY A 47 -16.87 11.45 7.00
N VAL A 48 -18.06 11.97 6.70
CA VAL A 48 -19.24 11.84 7.57
C VAL A 48 -19.62 10.37 7.84
N TYR A 49 -19.34 9.47 6.90
CA TYR A 49 -19.72 8.06 6.94
C TYR A 49 -18.53 7.09 6.94
N THR A 50 -17.31 7.61 7.06
CA THR A 50 -16.09 6.81 6.95
C THR A 50 -14.99 7.32 7.86
N SER A 51 -14.15 6.42 8.34
CA SER A 51 -12.87 6.76 8.96
C SER A 51 -11.79 5.83 8.45
N HIS A 52 -10.57 6.32 8.37
CA HIS A 52 -9.44 5.53 7.90
C HIS A 52 -8.15 5.83 8.65
N HIS A 53 -7.33 4.79 8.74
CA HIS A 53 -5.92 4.89 9.08
C HIS A 53 -5.15 4.13 8.00
N CYS A 54 -4.29 4.82 7.27
CA CYS A 54 -3.47 4.19 6.23
C CYS A 54 -2.00 4.60 6.29
N THR A 55 -1.16 3.70 5.81
CA THR A 55 0.28 3.90 5.59
C THR A 55 0.60 3.61 4.13
N LEU A 56 1.30 4.53 3.48
CA LEU A 56 1.81 4.38 2.12
C LEU A 56 3.34 4.46 2.15
N ILE A 57 3.99 3.41 1.68
CA ILE A 57 5.43 3.36 1.48
C ILE A 57 5.67 3.39 -0.02
N VAL A 58 6.44 4.38 -0.48
CA VAL A 58 6.93 4.51 -1.84
C VAL A 58 8.45 4.67 -1.77
N SER A 59 9.16 3.79 -2.45
CA SER A 59 10.61 3.78 -2.57
C SER A 59 10.99 3.69 -4.05
N ASP A 60 12.09 4.30 -4.44
CA ASP A 60 12.61 4.20 -5.82
C ASP A 60 13.02 2.75 -6.16
N HIS A 61 13.34 1.97 -5.14
CA HIS A 61 13.80 0.59 -5.25
C HIS A 61 13.09 -0.34 -4.25
N PRO A 62 12.97 -1.64 -4.55
CA PRO A 62 13.44 -2.27 -5.77
C PRO A 62 12.53 -1.96 -6.98
N THR A 63 13.15 -1.75 -8.14
CA THR A 63 12.42 -1.82 -9.42
C THR A 63 11.80 -3.20 -9.59
N HIS A 64 10.90 -3.37 -10.56
CA HIS A 64 10.30 -4.68 -10.81
C HIS A 64 11.37 -5.76 -11.07
N GLU A 65 12.37 -5.45 -11.89
CA GLU A 65 13.44 -6.38 -12.27
C GLU A 65 14.29 -6.77 -11.05
N GLU A 66 14.70 -5.78 -10.25
CA GLU A 66 15.44 -6.01 -9.01
C GLU A 66 14.63 -6.84 -8.00
N TYR A 67 13.33 -6.58 -7.87
CA TYR A 67 12.46 -7.36 -7.00
C TYR A 67 12.40 -8.83 -7.44
N VAL A 68 12.28 -9.09 -8.74
CA VAL A 68 12.25 -10.45 -9.30
C VAL A 68 13.59 -11.16 -9.05
N GLU A 69 14.71 -10.47 -9.24
CA GLU A 69 16.03 -11.02 -8.94
C GLU A 69 16.18 -11.37 -7.45
N GLN A 70 15.85 -10.44 -6.57
CA GLN A 70 15.88 -10.65 -5.12
C GLN A 70 14.97 -11.81 -4.69
N LEU A 71 13.78 -11.92 -5.29
CA LEU A 71 12.84 -13.01 -5.02
C LEU A 71 13.41 -14.36 -5.45
N ASN A 72 14.01 -14.45 -6.63
CA ASN A 72 14.64 -15.67 -7.11
C ASN A 72 15.81 -16.10 -6.20
N ASN A 73 16.62 -15.14 -5.75
CA ASN A 73 17.72 -15.41 -4.82
C ASN A 73 17.20 -15.88 -3.45
N TYR A 74 16.16 -15.23 -2.92
CA TYR A 74 15.48 -15.64 -1.69
C TYR A 74 14.96 -17.08 -1.78
N LEU A 75 14.23 -17.43 -2.85
CA LEU A 75 13.66 -18.78 -3.04
C LEU A 75 14.73 -19.87 -3.18
N LYS A 76 15.90 -19.55 -3.73
CA LYS A 76 17.05 -20.48 -3.76
C LYS A 76 17.67 -20.70 -2.38
N ALA A 77 17.70 -19.67 -1.54
CA ALA A 77 18.32 -19.71 -0.22
C ALA A 77 17.44 -20.38 0.86
N VAL A 78 16.13 -20.44 0.64
CA VAL A 78 15.15 -21.07 1.57
C VAL A 78 14.81 -22.52 1.17
N ARG A 79 15.30 -22.99 0.01
CA ARG A 79 15.30 -24.40 -0.36
C ARG A 79 16.44 -25.15 0.33
#